data_AF-S7WTS0-F1
#
_entry.id   AF-S7WTS0-F1
#
_cell.length_a   1.000
_cell.length_b   1.000
_cell.length_c   1.000
_cell.angle_alpha   90.00
_cell.angle_beta   90.00
_cell.angle_gamma   90.00
#
_symmetry.space_group_name_H-M   'P 1'
#
loop_
_entity.id
_entity.type
_entity.pdbx_description
1 polymer ?
#
loop_
_entity_poly.entity_id
_entity_poly.type
_entity_poly.pdbx_seq_one_letter_code
_entity_poly.pdbx_strand_id
1 'polypeptide(L)'
;MDIPNDQEAIVSNSNLVNLMSRTTANFGAADNVLDGVSCFSVELPVTIVISDVTLIIETLSDLEQLESLLSNATNDTVLDFVFPIAIIFNDYSQMEIQNEEELESFINECVGNETDVINCVDFVYPITFSVLIQHSILLIL
;
A
#
# COMPACT_ATOMS: atom_id res chain seq x y z
N MET A 1 -33.73 9.92 -24.83
CA MET A 1 -32.91 10.10 -23.63
C MET A 1 -31.51 9.72 -24.05
N ASP A 2 -30.57 10.66 -23.96
CA ASP A 2 -29.20 10.45 -24.44
C ASP A 2 -28.45 9.58 -23.41
N ILE A 3 -27.69 8.59 -23.89
CA ILE A 3 -26.87 7.75 -23.01
C ILE A 3 -25.55 8.51 -22.82
N PRO A 4 -25.17 8.86 -21.57
CA PRO A 4 -23.93 9.57 -21.32
C PRO A 4 -22.75 8.78 -21.88
N ASN A 5 -21.84 9.47 -22.56
CA ASN A 5 -20.59 8.86 -23.04
C ASN A 5 -19.51 8.86 -21.93
N ASP A 6 -18.34 8.30 -22.21
CA ASP A 6 -17.25 8.16 -21.23
C ASP A 6 -16.69 9.51 -20.69
N GLN A 7 -17.07 10.65 -21.28
CA GLN A 7 -16.75 12.00 -20.76
C GLN A 7 -17.82 12.55 -19.79
N GLU A 8 -18.99 11.92 -19.74
CA GLU A 8 -20.16 12.38 -18.99
C GLU A 8 -20.60 11.38 -17.91
N ALA A 9 -20.07 10.16 -17.94
CA ALA A 9 -20.30 9.12 -16.95
C ALA A 9 -19.01 8.39 -16.54
N ILE A 10 -18.98 7.93 -15.29
CA ILE A 10 -17.94 7.02 -14.79
C ILE A 10 -18.27 5.61 -15.30
N VAL A 11 -17.70 5.26 -16.45
CA VAL A 11 -17.84 3.93 -17.05
C VAL A 11 -16.75 3.01 -16.52
N SER A 12 -17.11 1.77 -16.18
CA SER A 12 -16.14 0.74 -15.76
C SER A 12 -15.03 0.58 -16.81
N ASN A 13 -13.78 0.44 -16.36
CA ASN A 13 -12.58 0.35 -17.21
C ASN A 13 -12.23 1.61 -18.03
N SER A 14 -12.92 2.75 -17.82
CA SER A 14 -12.48 4.03 -18.39
C SER A 14 -11.10 4.43 -17.85
N ASN A 15 -10.40 5.29 -18.60
CA ASN A 15 -9.11 5.82 -18.16
C ASN A 15 -9.21 6.52 -16.79
N LEU A 16 -10.31 7.26 -16.55
CA LEU A 16 -10.59 7.89 -15.27
C LEU A 16 -10.69 6.86 -14.13
N VAL A 17 -11.48 5.79 -14.29
CA VAL A 17 -11.61 4.74 -13.27
C VAL A 17 -10.26 4.09 -12.95
N ASN A 18 -9.45 3.82 -13.98
CA ASN A 18 -8.12 3.24 -13.78
C ASN A 18 -7.20 4.20 -13.01
N LEU A 19 -7.21 5.50 -13.34
CA LEU A 19 -6.43 6.51 -12.61
C LEU A 19 -6.90 6.65 -11.16
N MET A 20 -8.22 6.67 -10.93
CA MET A 20 -8.80 6.73 -9.58
C MET A 20 -8.40 5.50 -8.75
N SER A 21 -8.47 4.30 -9.34
CA SER A 21 -8.06 3.06 -8.67
C SER A 21 -6.58 3.06 -8.33
N ARG A 22 -5.72 3.50 -9.26
CA ARG A 22 -4.26 3.56 -9.06
C ARG A 22 -3.85 4.61 -8.02
N THR A 23 -4.63 5.69 -7.88
CA THR A 23 -4.39 6.76 -6.91
C THR A 23 -4.82 6.39 -5.49
N THR A 24 -5.76 5.44 -5.37
CA THR A 24 -6.30 5.00 -4.07
C THR A 24 -5.72 3.67 -3.59
N ALA A 25 -4.87 3.04 -4.40
CA ALA A 25 -4.18 1.81 -4.05
C ALA A 25 -3.23 1.99 -2.85
N ASN A 26 -2.99 0.92 -2.11
CA ASN A 26 -1.94 0.91 -1.08
C ASN A 26 -0.57 1.09 -1.77
N PHE A 27 0.18 2.15 -1.48
CA PHE A 27 1.45 2.45 -2.15
C PHE A 27 2.68 1.80 -1.50
N GLY A 28 2.56 1.11 -0.36
CA GLY A 28 3.66 0.33 0.25
C GLY A 28 4.88 1.12 0.76
N ALA A 29 5.13 2.33 0.26
CA ALA A 29 6.41 3.00 0.46
C ALA A 29 6.65 3.49 1.90
N ALA A 30 5.61 3.53 2.72
CA ALA A 30 5.70 3.99 4.10
C ALA A 30 6.55 3.06 4.97
N ASP A 31 6.62 1.77 4.62
CA ASP A 31 7.32 0.75 5.39
C ASP A 31 8.48 0.10 4.63
N ASN A 32 8.95 0.71 3.53
CA ASN A 32 10.16 0.29 2.81
C ASN A 32 11.41 0.11 3.71
N VAL A 33 11.43 0.72 4.90
CA VAL A 33 12.49 0.49 5.90
C VAL A 33 12.53 -0.95 6.42
N LEU A 34 11.42 -1.68 6.32
CA LEU A 34 11.27 -3.06 6.75
C LEU A 34 11.61 -4.07 5.65
N ASP A 35 11.14 -3.86 4.41
CA ASP A 35 11.17 -4.86 3.33
C ASP A 35 11.82 -4.36 2.02
N GLY A 36 12.12 -3.06 1.92
CA GLY A 36 12.75 -2.45 0.76
C GLY A 36 11.87 -2.30 -0.48
N VAL A 37 10.55 -2.54 -0.41
CA VAL A 37 9.67 -2.57 -1.59
C VAL A 37 8.31 -1.92 -1.38
N SER A 38 7.74 -1.35 -2.46
CA SER A 38 6.52 -0.52 -2.37
C SER A 38 5.27 -1.13 -3.02
N CYS A 39 5.26 -2.42 -3.39
CA CYS A 39 4.06 -3.06 -3.99
C CYS A 39 3.13 -3.74 -2.97
N PHE A 40 3.52 -3.78 -1.72
CA PHE A 40 2.70 -4.15 -0.57
C PHE A 40 3.23 -3.42 0.66
N SER A 41 2.50 -3.51 1.76
CA SER A 41 2.98 -3.12 3.10
C SER A 41 2.97 -4.31 4.03
N VAL A 42 3.87 -4.36 4.98
CA VAL A 42 3.79 -5.18 6.19
C VAL A 42 2.71 -4.62 7.13
N GLU A 43 1.78 -5.48 7.54
CA GLU A 43 0.73 -5.13 8.49
C GLU A 43 1.31 -5.00 9.91
N LEU A 44 1.28 -3.78 10.46
CA LEU A 44 1.69 -3.52 11.83
C LEU A 44 0.62 -4.00 12.84
N PRO A 45 1.00 -4.49 14.02
CA PRO A 45 2.36 -4.52 14.55
C PRO A 45 3.20 -5.72 14.08
N VAL A 46 4.51 -5.52 13.97
CA VAL A 46 5.49 -6.60 13.73
C VAL A 46 6.63 -6.58 14.73
N THR A 47 7.23 -7.74 14.94
CA THR A 47 8.43 -7.88 15.77
C THR A 47 9.62 -8.16 14.87
N ILE A 48 10.69 -7.39 15.06
CA ILE A 48 11.94 -7.51 14.31
C ILE A 48 13.12 -7.70 15.28
N VAL A 49 14.19 -8.31 14.79
CA VAL A 49 15.45 -8.49 15.51
C VAL A 49 16.56 -7.80 14.72
N ILE A 50 17.29 -6.90 15.37
CA ILE A 50 18.42 -6.18 14.79
C ILE A 50 19.61 -6.33 15.74
N SER A 51 20.69 -6.98 15.31
CA SER A 51 21.92 -7.16 16.11
C SER A 51 21.64 -7.67 17.53
N ASP A 52 20.85 -8.74 17.67
CA ASP A 52 20.39 -9.35 18.93
C ASP A 52 19.41 -8.51 19.78
N VAL A 53 18.94 -7.36 19.28
CA VAL A 53 17.92 -6.54 19.94
C VAL A 53 16.56 -6.77 19.28
N THR A 54 15.58 -7.20 20.08
CA THR A 54 14.18 -7.35 19.64
C THR A 54 13.44 -6.02 19.79
N LEU A 55 12.77 -5.59 18.71
CA LEU A 55 11.94 -4.39 18.66
C LEU A 55 10.53 -4.76 18.19
N ILE A 56 9.51 -4.06 18.71
CA ILE A 56 8.13 -4.14 18.24
C ILE A 56 7.82 -2.83 17.55
N ILE A 57 7.38 -2.90 16.29
CA ILE A 57 6.96 -1.75 15.48
C ILE A 57 5.45 -1.74 15.47
N GLU A 58 4.81 -0.75 16.09
CA GLU A 58 3.35 -0.68 16.23
C GLU A 58 2.71 0.38 15.34
N THR A 59 3.48 1.41 14.99
CA THR A 59 2.97 2.60 14.31
C THR A 59 3.90 3.10 13.21
N LEU A 60 3.38 3.98 12.34
CA LEU A 60 4.20 4.69 11.35
C LEU A 60 5.30 5.54 12.00
N SER A 61 5.05 6.08 13.20
CA SER A 61 6.08 6.84 13.92
C SER A 61 7.24 5.95 14.41
N ASP A 62 6.99 4.65 14.64
CA ASP A 62 8.04 3.70 14.97
C ASP A 62 8.90 3.36 13.74
N LEU A 63 8.31 3.35 12.54
CA LEU A 63 9.04 3.22 11.27
C LEU A 63 9.97 4.41 11.03
N GLU A 64 9.51 5.65 11.25
CA GLU A 64 10.36 6.85 11.15
C GLU A 64 11.54 6.80 12.14
N GLN A 65 11.29 6.33 13.37
CA GLN A 65 12.33 6.13 14.37
C GLN A 65 13.31 5.04 13.93
N LEU A 66 12.81 3.91 13.42
CA LEU A 66 13.63 2.83 12.89
C LEU A 66 14.51 3.30 11.73
N GLU A 67 13.96 4.05 10.78
CA GLU A 67 14.70 4.63 9.66
C GLU A 67 15.83 5.54 10.15
N SER A 68 15.55 6.41 11.13
CA SER A 68 16.57 7.28 11.74
C SER A 68 17.64 6.50 12.51
N LEU A 69 17.31 5.33 13.07
CA LEU A 69 18.29 4.47 13.74
C LEU A 69 19.20 3.80 12.71
N LEU A 70 18.62 3.27 11.63
CA LEU A 70 19.33 2.57 10.57
C LEU A 70 20.16 3.51 9.70
N SER A 71 19.74 4.77 9.50
CA SER A 71 20.51 5.77 8.73
C SER A 71 21.89 6.07 9.33
N ASN A 72 22.05 5.82 10.64
CA ASN A 72 23.30 6.01 11.38
C ASN A 72 24.07 4.69 11.58
N ALA A 73 23.49 3.56 11.17
CA ALA A 73 24.09 2.23 11.31
C ALA A 73 25.04 1.92 10.15
N THR A 74 25.86 0.88 10.31
CA THR A 74 26.72 0.37 9.24
C THR A 74 25.90 -0.42 8.23
N ASN A 75 26.33 -0.44 6.96
CA ASN A 75 25.68 -1.16 5.85
C ASN A 75 25.47 -2.68 6.08
N ASP A 76 26.05 -3.25 7.13
CA ASP A 76 25.94 -4.67 7.49
C ASP A 76 24.82 -4.96 8.50
N THR A 77 23.92 -3.99 8.77
CA THR A 77 22.82 -4.17 9.72
C THR A 77 21.71 -5.01 9.07
N VAL A 78 21.57 -6.25 9.52
CA VAL A 78 20.50 -7.17 9.08
C VAL A 78 19.30 -7.04 10.02
N LEU A 79 18.11 -6.99 9.43
CA LEU A 79 16.82 -7.00 10.10
C LEU A 79 16.17 -8.35 9.84
N ASP A 80 15.83 -9.07 10.91
CA ASP A 80 15.13 -10.36 10.83
C ASP A 80 13.70 -10.23 11.40
N PHE A 81 12.70 -10.71 10.67
CA PHE A 81 11.32 -10.74 11.18
C PHE A 81 11.08 -11.94 12.11
N VAL A 82 10.22 -11.74 13.10
CA VAL A 82 9.61 -12.85 13.85
C VAL A 82 8.30 -13.22 13.18
N PHE A 83 8.32 -14.34 12.46
CA PHE A 83 7.17 -14.88 11.74
C PHE A 83 6.17 -15.61 12.67
N PRO A 84 4.89 -15.72 12.26
CA PRO A 84 4.32 -15.20 11.01
C PRO A 84 4.06 -13.68 11.05
N ILE A 85 4.06 -13.05 9.88
CA ILE A 85 3.63 -11.66 9.66
C ILE A 85 2.51 -11.63 8.61
N ALA A 86 1.85 -10.49 8.42
CA ALA A 86 0.92 -10.29 7.33
C ALA A 86 1.38 -9.15 6.41
N ILE A 87 1.09 -9.27 5.11
CA ILE A 87 1.29 -8.21 4.12
C ILE A 87 -0.04 -7.78 3.51
N ILE A 88 -0.11 -6.52 3.09
CA ILE A 88 -1.27 -5.84 2.49
C ILE A 88 -0.89 -5.40 1.07
N PHE A 89 -1.49 -6.02 0.06
CA PHE A 89 -1.22 -5.68 -1.34
C PHE A 89 -1.87 -4.35 -1.77
N ASN A 90 -1.54 -3.87 -2.98
CA ASN A 90 -2.09 -2.65 -3.58
C ASN A 90 -3.64 -2.57 -3.58
N ASP A 91 -4.31 -3.72 -3.66
CA ASP A 91 -5.78 -3.85 -3.66
C ASP A 91 -6.38 -4.03 -2.25
N TYR A 92 -5.57 -3.86 -1.20
CA TYR A 92 -5.89 -4.07 0.21
C TYR A 92 -6.22 -5.52 0.60
N SER A 93 -6.01 -6.49 -0.30
CA SER A 93 -6.02 -7.90 0.10
C SER A 93 -4.84 -8.20 1.02
N GLN A 94 -5.04 -9.16 1.93
CA GLN A 94 -4.04 -9.54 2.93
C GLN A 94 -3.57 -10.97 2.73
N MET A 95 -2.31 -11.23 3.07
CA MET A 95 -1.73 -12.57 3.10
C MET A 95 -0.82 -12.75 4.31
N GLU A 96 -0.95 -13.89 4.98
CA GLU A 96 -0.06 -14.30 6.05
C GLU A 96 1.20 -14.96 5.47
N ILE A 97 2.36 -14.48 5.90
CA ILE A 97 3.69 -14.93 5.49
C ILE A 97 4.30 -15.74 6.63
N GLN A 98 4.73 -16.97 6.34
CA GLN A 98 5.14 -17.94 7.36
C GLN A 98 6.63 -17.90 7.68
N ASN A 99 7.46 -17.39 6.77
CA ASN A 99 8.91 -17.40 6.88
C ASN A 99 9.58 -16.43 5.90
N GLU A 100 10.88 -16.26 6.09
CA GLU A 100 11.74 -15.36 5.30
C GLU A 100 11.77 -15.71 3.80
N GLU A 101 11.81 -17.00 3.46
CA GLU A 101 11.86 -17.43 2.05
C GLU A 101 10.58 -17.04 1.30
N GLU A 102 9.43 -17.12 1.98
CA GLU A 102 8.15 -16.69 1.43
C GLU A 102 8.11 -15.16 1.25
N LEU A 103 8.57 -14.39 2.25
CA LEU A 103 8.65 -12.93 2.15
C LEU A 103 9.55 -12.49 0.98
N GLU A 104 10.75 -13.06 0.89
CA GLU A 104 11.71 -12.81 -0.18
C GLU A 104 11.13 -13.13 -1.56
N SER A 105 10.28 -14.15 -1.69
CA SER A 105 9.60 -14.43 -2.96
C SER A 105 8.71 -13.26 -3.40
N PHE A 106 7.97 -12.65 -2.47
CA PHE A 106 7.12 -11.49 -2.76
C PHE A 106 7.95 -10.22 -3.05
N ILE A 107 9.03 -9.99 -2.30
CA ILE A 107 9.97 -8.89 -2.53
C ILE A 107 10.57 -8.98 -3.94
N ASN A 108 11.03 -10.17 -4.34
CA ASN A 108 11.62 -10.37 -5.67
C ASN A 108 10.60 -10.23 -6.80
N GLU A 109 9.35 -10.66 -6.60
CA GLU A 109 8.26 -10.42 -7.56
C GLU A 109 7.93 -8.92 -7.70
N CYS A 110 8.08 -8.17 -6.61
CA CYS A 110 7.85 -6.74 -6.55
C CYS A 110 8.81 -5.94 -7.44
N VAL A 111 10.12 -6.20 -7.33
CA VAL A 111 11.18 -5.49 -8.08
C VAL A 111 11.04 -5.74 -9.60
N GLY A 112 10.44 -6.86 -10.00
CA GLY A 112 10.10 -7.14 -11.39
C GLY A 112 8.90 -6.33 -11.94
N ASN A 113 8.10 -5.73 -11.05
CA ASN A 113 6.82 -5.07 -11.34
C ASN A 113 6.69 -3.73 -10.60
N GLU A 114 7.71 -2.86 -10.68
CA GLU A 114 7.64 -1.49 -10.12
C GLU A 114 6.34 -0.80 -10.58
N THR A 115 5.55 -0.37 -9.61
CA THR A 115 4.09 -0.52 -9.66
C THR A 115 3.36 0.57 -10.46
N ASP A 116 2.21 0.17 -10.99
CA ASP A 116 1.17 1.02 -11.55
C ASP A 116 0.53 1.98 -10.52
N VAL A 117 1.01 2.10 -9.29
CA VAL A 117 0.41 3.01 -8.29
C VAL A 117 0.78 4.46 -8.61
N ILE A 118 -0.19 5.38 -8.47
CA ILE A 118 0.03 6.81 -8.67
C ILE A 118 0.09 7.46 -7.28
N ASN A 119 1.29 7.73 -6.81
CA ASN A 119 1.55 8.30 -5.48
C ASN A 119 1.53 9.85 -5.43
N CYS A 120 1.53 10.52 -6.59
CA CYS A 120 1.67 11.98 -6.70
C CYS A 120 0.36 12.70 -7.09
N VAL A 121 -0.79 12.05 -6.92
CA VAL A 121 -2.10 12.65 -7.21
C VAL A 121 -2.98 12.52 -5.99
N ASP A 122 -3.49 13.63 -5.48
CA ASP A 122 -4.41 13.63 -4.35
C ASP A 122 -5.81 14.03 -4.78
N PHE A 123 -6.78 13.45 -4.09
CA PHE A 123 -8.16 13.92 -4.15
C PHE A 123 -8.33 15.15 -3.26
N VAL A 124 -8.71 16.27 -3.85
CA VAL A 124 -9.05 17.49 -3.10
C VAL A 124 -10.47 17.34 -2.55
N TYR A 125 -10.59 17.23 -1.23
CA TYR A 125 -11.87 17.14 -0.53
C TYR A 125 -12.54 18.51 -0.34
N PRO A 126 -13.89 18.57 -0.25
CA PRO A 126 -14.81 17.44 -0.33
C PRO A 126 -15.14 17.03 -1.77
N ILE A 127 -15.20 15.72 -2.04
CA ILE A 127 -15.73 15.17 -3.29
C ILE A 127 -17.20 14.80 -3.08
N THR A 128 -18.06 15.14 -4.03
CA THR A 128 -19.48 14.74 -4.02
C THR A 128 -19.78 13.90 -5.25
N PHE A 129 -20.44 12.75 -5.04
CA PHE A 129 -20.90 11.87 -6.12
C PHE A 129 -22.42 11.90 -6.22
N SER A 130 -22.94 11.81 -7.44
CA SER A 130 -24.37 11.61 -7.71
C SER A 130 -24.56 10.32 -8.49
N VAL A 131 -25.17 9.31 -7.85
CA VAL A 131 -25.46 8.04 -8.52
C VAL A 131 -26.80 8.16 -9.23
N LEU A 132 -26.77 8.08 -10.57
CA LEU A 132 -27.97 7.99 -11.40
C LEU A 132 -28.37 6.51 -11.53
N ILE A 133 -29.06 6.00 -10.51
CA ILE A 133 -29.81 4.75 -10.68
C ILE A 133 -31.04 5.13 -11.50
N GLN A 134 -31.41 4.36 -12.52
CA GLN A 134 -32.35 4.76 -13.58
C GLN A 134 -33.76 5.23 -13.12
N HIS A 135 -34.07 5.29 -11.81
CA HIS A 135 -35.27 5.97 -11.28
C HIS A 135 -35.09 6.76 -9.96
N SER A 136 -33.88 6.90 -9.39
CA SER A 136 -33.67 7.69 -8.15
C SER A 136 -32.23 8.21 -8.04
N ILE A 137 -32.08 9.51 -7.75
CA ILE A 137 -30.81 10.13 -7.34
C ILE A 137 -30.59 9.86 -5.85
N LEU A 138 -29.51 9.17 -5.49
CA LEU A 138 -29.05 9.07 -4.10
C LEU A 138 -27.84 9.99 -3.93
N LEU A 139 -27.97 11.02 -3.08
CA LEU A 139 -26.84 11.83 -2.63
C LEU A 139 -26.09 11.05 -1.56
N ILE A 140 -24.80 10.80 -1.77
CA ILE A 140 -23.90 10.33 -0.70
C ILE A 140 -23.16 11.58 -0.22
N LEU A 141 -23.47 12.02 1.01
CA LEU A 141 -22.83 13.13 1.73
C LEU A 141 -21.66 12.62 2.56
#